data_AF-A0A2R6HAD4-F1
#
_entry.id   AF-A0A2R6HAD4-F1
#
_cell.length_a   1.000
_cell.length_b   1.000
_cell.length_c   1.000
_cell.angle_alpha   90.00
_cell.angle_beta   90.00
_cell.angle_gamma   90.00
#
_symmetry.space_group_name_H-M   'P 1'
#
loop_
_entity.id
_entity.type
_entity.pdbx_description
1 polymer ?
#
loop_
_entity_poly.entity_id
_entity_poly.type
_entity_poly.pdbx_seq_one_letter_code
_entity_poly.pdbx_strand_id
1 'polypeptide(L)'
;EAKGDGHDAFPGAIHAAEHGMISLFPLFFLCDRRDVGGLSTPHHPHTDLSTIFIYDGYPGGVGLNSRAYESVTDLMDRTLGMIRDCPCADGCPACVQSPHCGNANDPLEKGLAADLLAALVE
;
A
#
# COMPACT_ATOMS: atom_id res chain seq x y z
N GLU A 1 16.56 -10.59 13.14
CA GLU A 1 17.35 -9.38 12.82
C GLU A 1 16.49 -8.57 11.86
N ALA A 2 16.02 -7.39 12.25
CA ALA A 2 15.12 -6.60 11.42
C ALA A 2 15.92 -5.90 10.32
N LYS A 3 15.59 -6.16 9.06
CA LYS A 3 16.18 -5.53 7.88
C LYS A 3 15.60 -4.11 7.75
N GLY A 4 15.99 -3.17 8.61
CA GLY A 4 15.24 -1.91 8.79
C GLY A 4 16.02 -0.61 9.02
N ASP A 5 17.34 -0.58 8.95
CA ASP A 5 18.14 0.64 9.23
C ASP A 5 18.77 1.31 7.99
N GLY A 6 18.42 0.85 6.78
CA GLY A 6 18.93 1.38 5.52
C GLY A 6 18.17 2.60 5.00
N HIS A 7 18.82 3.38 4.12
CA HIS A 7 18.24 4.50 3.36
C HIS A 7 16.91 4.15 2.65
N ASP A 8 16.67 2.86 2.40
CA ASP A 8 15.50 2.33 1.69
C ASP A 8 14.35 1.90 2.59
N ALA A 9 14.48 2.00 3.91
CA ALA A 9 13.43 1.60 4.85
C ALA A 9 12.13 2.38 4.64
N PHE A 10 12.21 3.72 4.57
CA PHE A 10 11.03 4.56 4.36
C PHE A 10 10.41 4.38 2.96
N PRO A 11 11.17 4.41 1.84
CA PRO A 11 10.64 4.03 0.53
C PRO A 11 9.99 2.63 0.52
N GLY A 12 10.61 1.65 1.18
CA GLY A 12 10.07 0.29 1.29
C GLY A 12 8.79 0.21 2.10
N ALA A 13 8.63 1.05 3.12
CA ALA A 13 7.44 1.09 3.96
C ALA A 13 6.22 1.65 3.20
N ILE A 14 6.38 2.78 2.51
CA ILE A 14 5.29 3.36 1.71
C ILE A 14 4.90 2.45 0.53
N HIS A 15 5.86 1.72 -0.04
CA HIS A 15 5.62 0.74 -1.10
C HIS A 15 4.89 -0.52 -0.59
N ALA A 16 5.26 -1.00 0.60
CA ALA A 16 4.56 -2.10 1.25
C ALA A 16 3.12 -1.72 1.65
N ALA A 17 2.90 -0.50 2.15
CA ALA A 17 1.57 0.02 2.44
C ALA A 17 0.70 0.12 1.18
N GLU A 18 1.26 0.68 0.09
CA GLU A 18 0.61 0.72 -1.23
C GLU A 18 0.14 -0.67 -1.69
N HIS A 19 1.05 -1.66 -1.65
CA HIS A 19 0.72 -3.04 -2.03
C HIS A 19 -0.42 -3.64 -1.20
N GLY A 20 -0.40 -3.41 0.12
CA GLY A 20 -1.42 -3.91 1.03
C GLY A 20 -2.78 -3.26 0.79
N MET A 21 -2.82 -1.94 0.57
CA MET A 21 -4.07 -1.24 0.28
C MET A 21 -4.67 -1.72 -1.04
N ILE A 22 -3.86 -1.93 -2.09
CA ILE A 22 -4.32 -2.48 -3.37
C ILE A 22 -4.75 -3.95 -3.25
N SER A 23 -4.18 -4.74 -2.32
CA SER A 23 -4.57 -6.15 -2.15
C SER A 23 -5.93 -6.31 -1.51
N LEU A 24 -6.29 -5.41 -0.60
CA LEU A 24 -7.59 -5.43 0.05
C LEU A 24 -8.66 -4.63 -0.70
N PHE A 25 -8.29 -3.78 -1.66
CA PHE A 25 -9.23 -2.97 -2.43
C PHE A 25 -10.45 -3.78 -2.97
N PRO A 26 -10.28 -4.97 -3.57
CA PRO A 26 -11.39 -5.79 -4.06
C PRO A 26 -12.37 -6.30 -2.98
N LEU A 27 -12.00 -6.25 -1.70
CA LEU A 27 -12.88 -6.64 -0.59
C LEU A 27 -13.86 -5.53 -0.21
N PHE A 28 -13.53 -4.29 -0.55
CA PHE A 28 -14.36 -3.11 -0.30
C PHE A 28 -15.18 -2.72 -1.52
N PHE A 29 -14.62 -2.94 -2.72
CA PHE A 29 -15.23 -2.57 -3.99
C PHE A 29 -15.24 -3.77 -4.91
N LEU A 30 -16.37 -4.00 -5.58
CA LEU A 30 -16.53 -5.12 -6.51
C LEU A 30 -15.71 -4.89 -7.79
N CYS A 31 -14.41 -5.18 -7.74
CA CYS A 31 -13.48 -5.09 -8.87
C CYS A 31 -12.43 -6.22 -8.82
N ASP A 32 -11.65 -6.37 -9.90
CA ASP A 32 -10.42 -7.17 -9.89
C ASP A 32 -9.28 -6.32 -9.30
N ARG A 33 -8.27 -6.97 -8.71
CA ARG A 33 -7.05 -6.28 -8.24
C ARG A 33 -6.39 -5.47 -9.37
N ARG A 34 -6.47 -5.95 -10.61
CA ARG A 34 -5.86 -5.32 -11.81
C ARG A 34 -6.64 -4.10 -12.30
N ASP A 35 -7.83 -3.85 -11.77
CA ASP A 35 -8.58 -2.62 -12.07
C ASP A 35 -8.03 -1.41 -11.31
N VAL A 36 -7.05 -1.62 -10.43
CA VAL A 36 -6.43 -0.59 -9.59
C VAL A 36 -4.92 -0.64 -9.73
N GLY A 37 -4.32 0.53 -9.98
CA GLY A 37 -2.88 0.74 -9.98
C GLY A 37 -2.42 1.55 -8.77
N GLY A 38 -1.11 1.57 -8.55
CA GLY A 38 -0.50 2.38 -7.51
C GLY A 38 0.85 2.95 -7.91
N LEU A 39 1.29 3.90 -7.10
CA LEU A 39 2.64 4.44 -7.08
C LEU A 39 2.90 5.03 -5.69
N SER A 40 4.08 4.76 -5.13
CA SER A 40 4.55 5.41 -3.91
C SER A 40 5.85 6.17 -4.19
N THR A 41 5.97 7.36 -3.60
CA THR A 41 7.20 8.15 -3.69
C THR A 41 7.54 8.82 -2.35
N PRO A 42 8.82 8.81 -1.91
CA PRO A 42 9.25 9.47 -0.69
C PRO A 42 9.08 10.99 -0.73
N HIS A 43 9.13 11.59 -1.92
CA HIS A 43 8.89 13.01 -2.14
C HIS A 43 8.17 13.20 -3.47
N HIS A 44 7.03 13.87 -3.45
CA HIS A 44 6.30 14.24 -4.65
C HIS A 44 6.30 15.78 -4.80
N PRO A 45 6.75 16.33 -5.94
CA PRO A 45 7.01 17.76 -6.08
C PRO A 45 5.77 18.65 -5.99
N HIS A 46 4.57 18.10 -6.24
CA HIS A 46 3.32 18.88 -6.15
C HIS A 46 2.65 18.84 -4.79
N THR A 47 2.93 17.81 -3.98
CA THR A 47 2.40 17.71 -2.60
C THR A 47 3.43 18.14 -1.58
N ASP A 48 4.71 18.22 -1.97
CA ASP A 48 5.89 18.45 -1.13
C ASP A 48 5.99 17.49 0.06
N LEU A 49 5.40 16.29 -0.11
CA LEU A 49 5.28 15.26 0.91
C LEU A 49 5.53 13.89 0.30
N SER A 50 5.80 12.90 1.16
CA SER A 50 5.69 11.50 0.74
C SER A 50 4.25 11.19 0.39
N THR A 51 4.05 10.51 -0.74
CA THR A 51 2.70 10.30 -1.29
C THR A 51 2.57 8.88 -1.81
N ILE A 52 1.49 8.22 -1.40
CA ILE A 52 0.99 6.98 -2.01
C ILE A 52 -0.20 7.36 -2.88
N PHE A 53 -0.15 7.00 -4.15
CA PHE A 53 -1.23 7.13 -5.11
C PHE A 53 -1.87 5.77 -5.32
N ILE A 54 -3.20 5.74 -5.32
CA ILE A 54 -4.00 4.61 -5.77
C ILE A 54 -4.99 5.17 -6.79
N TYR A 55 -5.05 4.55 -7.97
CA TYR A 55 -5.81 5.09 -9.10
C TYR A 55 -6.47 3.99 -9.93
N ASP A 56 -7.50 4.35 -10.68
CA ASP A 56 -8.22 3.42 -11.56
C ASP A 56 -7.29 3.01 -12.71
N GLY A 57 -7.12 1.70 -12.91
CA GLY A 57 -6.32 1.16 -14.02
C GLY A 57 -6.97 1.35 -15.40
N TYR A 58 -8.23 1.80 -15.44
CA TYR A 58 -8.96 2.05 -16.68
C TYR A 58 -8.72 3.47 -17.22
N PRO A 59 -8.37 3.66 -18.51
CA PRO A 59 -8.19 4.97 -19.11
C PRO A 59 -9.42 5.87 -18.97
N GLY A 60 -9.24 7.06 -18.39
CA GLY A 60 -10.32 8.02 -18.12
C GLY A 60 -11.05 7.79 -16.79
N GLY A 61 -10.76 6.70 -16.08
CA GLY A 61 -11.38 6.36 -14.79
C GLY A 61 -12.79 5.81 -14.92
N VAL A 62 -13.15 4.91 -14.00
CA VAL A 62 -14.49 4.30 -13.90
C VAL A 62 -15.16 4.60 -12.55
N GLY A 63 -14.47 5.33 -11.66
CA GLY A 63 -14.99 5.82 -10.39
C GLY A 63 -14.70 4.92 -9.20
N LEU A 64 -13.80 3.93 -9.33
CA LEU A 64 -13.45 3.04 -8.22
C LEU A 64 -12.78 3.84 -7.10
N ASN A 65 -11.74 4.61 -7.42
CA ASN A 65 -11.04 5.41 -6.42
C ASN A 65 -11.85 6.58 -5.89
N SER A 66 -12.73 7.17 -6.71
CA SER A 66 -13.65 8.21 -6.22
C SER A 66 -14.53 7.67 -5.09
N ARG A 67 -15.05 6.44 -5.26
CA ARG A 67 -15.84 5.78 -4.21
C ARG A 67 -14.96 5.31 -3.04
N ALA A 68 -13.76 4.82 -3.33
CA ALA A 68 -12.84 4.34 -2.30
C ALA A 68 -12.34 5.44 -1.37
N TYR A 69 -12.15 6.65 -1.90
CA TYR A 69 -11.70 7.79 -1.10
C TYR A 69 -12.65 8.10 0.07
N GLU A 70 -13.96 7.87 -0.08
CA GLU A 70 -14.95 8.07 0.99
C GLU A 70 -14.79 7.10 2.18
N SER A 71 -14.09 5.97 1.99
CA SER A 71 -13.87 4.93 3.02
C SER A 71 -12.40 4.48 3.08
N VAL A 72 -11.48 5.37 2.68
CA VAL A 72 -10.05 5.06 2.61
C VAL A 72 -9.47 4.72 3.97
N THR A 73 -9.95 5.35 5.04
CA THR A 73 -9.52 5.04 6.42
C THR A 73 -9.87 3.61 6.82
N ASP A 74 -11.04 3.10 6.46
CA ASP A 74 -11.43 1.71 6.74
C ASP A 74 -10.55 0.72 5.96
N LEU A 75 -10.21 1.06 4.70
CA LEU A 75 -9.27 0.28 3.90
C LEU A 75 -7.87 0.26 4.54
N MET A 76 -7.38 1.40 5.03
CA MET A 76 -6.10 1.51 5.73
C MET A 76 -6.10 0.67 7.03
N ASP A 77 -7.17 0.75 7.83
CA ASP A 77 -7.29 -0.03 9.07
C ASP A 77 -7.31 -1.55 8.81
N ARG A 78 -8.06 -2.00 7.79
CA ARG A 78 -8.03 -3.42 7.39
C ARG A 78 -6.68 -3.86 6.85
N THR A 79 -5.99 -2.97 6.12
CA THR A 79 -4.64 -3.24 5.63
C THR A 79 -3.66 -3.40 6.78
N LEU A 80 -3.74 -2.51 7.78
CA LEU A 80 -2.96 -2.59 9.00
C LEU A 80 -3.17 -3.93 9.73
N GLY A 81 -4.43 -4.36 9.91
CA GLY A 81 -4.76 -5.65 10.50
C GLY A 81 -4.14 -6.81 9.73
N MET A 82 -4.31 -6.86 8.41
CA MET A 82 -3.70 -7.90 7.56
C MET A 82 -2.17 -7.96 7.71
N ILE A 83 -1.49 -6.81 7.73
CA ILE A 83 -0.03 -6.77 7.85
C ILE A 83 0.41 -7.26 9.23
N ARG A 84 -0.24 -6.81 10.31
CA ARG A 84 0.08 -7.20 11.70
C ARG A 84 -0.19 -8.68 11.98
N ASP A 85 -1.29 -9.21 11.47
CA ASP A 85 -1.72 -10.60 11.72
C ASP A 85 -0.93 -11.62 10.89
N CYS A 86 -0.27 -11.19 9.82
CA CYS A 86 0.51 -12.09 8.97
C CYS A 86 1.75 -12.61 9.73
N PRO A 87 1.98 -13.94 9.80
CA PRO A 87 3.05 -14.53 10.61
C PRO A 87 4.45 -14.43 9.98
N CYS A 88 4.59 -13.86 8.78
CA CYS A 88 5.89 -13.72 8.13
C CYS A 88 6.75 -12.64 8.80
N ALA A 89 8.08 -12.79 8.73
CA ALA A 89 9.01 -11.81 9.28
C ALA A 89 9.14 -10.57 8.38
N ASP A 90 9.51 -10.78 7.11
CA ASP A 90 10.00 -9.70 6.24
C ASP A 90 8.98 -9.25 5.17
N GLY A 91 7.80 -9.86 5.14
CA GLY A 91 6.79 -9.66 4.10
C GLY A 91 6.67 -10.85 3.14
N CYS A 92 5.45 -11.11 2.66
CA CYS A 92 5.14 -12.22 1.76
C CYS A 92 3.94 -11.88 0.84
N PRO A 93 3.58 -12.77 -0.12
CA PRO A 93 2.44 -12.57 -1.02
C PRO A 93 1.08 -12.41 -0.33
N ALA A 94 0.96 -12.83 0.93
CA ALA A 94 -0.28 -12.71 1.70
C ALA A 94 -0.44 -11.35 2.40
N CYS A 95 0.59 -10.49 2.44
CA CYS A 95 0.50 -9.20 3.14
C CYS A 95 1.02 -8.00 2.34
N VAL A 96 2.29 -7.99 1.92
CA VAL A 96 2.93 -6.78 1.37
C VAL A 96 3.58 -6.98 0.00
N GLN A 97 3.62 -8.20 -0.53
CA GLN A 97 4.12 -8.44 -1.89
C GLN A 97 2.98 -8.40 -2.90
N SER A 98 3.29 -7.90 -4.10
CA SER A 98 2.40 -7.81 -5.24
C SER A 98 2.97 -8.62 -6.41
N PRO A 99 2.17 -9.49 -7.05
CA PRO A 99 2.57 -10.16 -8.29
C PRO A 99 2.62 -9.21 -9.51
N HIS A 100 2.14 -7.97 -9.34
CA HIS A 100 2.10 -6.94 -10.39
C HIS A 100 3.03 -5.75 -10.07
N CYS A 101 3.94 -5.91 -9.09
CA CYS A 101 4.93 -4.89 -8.77
C CYS A 101 5.95 -4.76 -9.92
N GLY A 102 6.08 -3.54 -10.47
CA GLY A 102 7.11 -3.23 -11.46
C GLY A 102 8.54 -3.17 -10.89
N ASN A 103 8.68 -3.04 -9.57
CA ASN A 103 9.96 -2.92 -8.85
C ASN A 103 10.39 -4.23 -8.19
N ALA A 104 9.93 -5.38 -8.70
CA ALA A 104 10.32 -6.71 -8.22
C ALA A 104 10.12 -6.95 -6.70
N ASN A 105 9.17 -6.26 -6.07
CA ASN A 105 8.94 -6.31 -4.62
C ASN A 105 10.17 -5.89 -3.79
N ASP A 106 10.98 -4.95 -4.28
CA ASP A 106 12.15 -4.42 -3.59
C ASP A 106 12.30 -2.90 -3.80
N PRO A 107 12.50 -2.09 -2.74
CA PRO A 107 12.45 -2.47 -1.33
C PRO A 107 11.01 -2.69 -0.82
N LEU A 108 10.87 -3.51 0.21
CA LEU A 108 9.65 -3.61 1.04
C LEU A 108 10.06 -3.65 2.51
N GLU A 109 9.37 -2.87 3.34
CA GLU A 109 9.57 -2.84 4.80
C GLU A 109 8.22 -3.03 5.49
N LYS A 110 8.00 -4.23 6.06
CA LYS A 110 6.70 -4.64 6.61
C LYS A 110 6.35 -3.90 7.91
N GLY A 111 7.32 -3.77 8.82
CA GLY A 111 7.07 -3.26 10.17
C GLY A 111 6.71 -1.78 10.14
N LEU A 112 7.54 -0.98 9.50
CA LEU A 112 7.36 0.45 9.30
C LEU A 112 6.12 0.73 8.44
N ALA A 113 5.75 -0.12 7.48
CA ALA A 113 4.46 0.02 6.79
C ALA A 113 3.27 -0.08 7.74
N ALA A 114 3.30 -1.02 8.70
CA ALA A 114 2.27 -1.12 9.73
C ALA A 114 2.28 0.11 10.66
N ASP A 115 3.45 0.62 11.04
CA ASP A 115 3.56 1.80 11.89
C ASP A 115 3.02 3.07 11.19
N LEU A 116 3.33 3.25 9.90
CA LEU A 116 2.80 4.34 9.09
C LEU A 116 1.28 4.26 8.95
N LEU A 117 0.73 3.08 8.65
CA LEU A 117 -0.71 2.90 8.55
C LEU A 117 -1.41 3.16 9.89
N ALA A 118 -0.83 2.69 11.00
CA ALA A 118 -1.35 2.97 12.34
C ALA A 118 -1.44 4.47 12.63
N ALA A 119 -0.39 5.23 12.32
CA ALA A 119 -0.38 6.68 12.51
C ALA A 119 -1.40 7.45 11.64
N LEU A 120 -1.92 6.84 10.57
CA LEU A 120 -2.91 7.46 9.68
C LEU A 120 -4.37 7.10 10.03
N VAL A 121 -4.59 6.08 10.85
CA VAL A 121 -5.94 5.61 11.24
C VAL A 121 -6.28 5.89 12.72
N GLU A 122 -5.31 6.33 13.51
CA GLU A 122 -5.50 6.92 14.85
C GLU A 122 -6.10 8.34 14.78
#